data_AF-A0A3D4CZZ8-F1
#
_entry.id   AF-A0A3D4CZZ8-F1
#
_cell.length_a   1.000
_cell.length_b   1.000
_cell.length_c   1.000
_cell.angle_alpha   90.00
_cell.angle_beta   90.00
_cell.angle_gamma   90.00
#
_symmetry.space_group_name_H-M   'P 1'
#
loop_
_entity.id
_entity.type
_entity.pdbx_description
1 polymer ?
#
loop_
_entity_poly.entity_id
_entity_poly.type
_entity_poly.pdbx_seq_one_letter_code
_entity_poly.pdbx_strand_id
1 'polypeptide(L)'
;KKDAEEEKVRVAKAAAERESAVGEKHPSLTTGKGRTYKKVVIKGVDEVGVKITHEYGTARIKFEQLPEEFQTRFGYDASRAQEFLSREKDLEAARARASIAALRANAGLPSSSPSRPGSTKPRTTKPRTTKPKTTRPETTKPIGAAPSAPSNNVEIQPLMTRIAELEQVVEKLRPEAEALDDKASEIEDDAFKGIGGAGGDPKVSQKKLTEAKSWRTKAEAVYSKINTARSEIRQLKRKIKLIERSSKDK
;
A
#
# COMPACT_ATOMS: atom_id res chain seq x y z
N LYS A 1 -2.67 -32.17 30.18
CA LYS A 1 -2.83 -33.29 29.20
C LYS A 1 -4.23 -33.89 29.27
N LYS A 2 -4.80 -34.14 30.47
CA LYS A 2 -6.19 -34.61 30.62
C LYS A 2 -7.25 -33.62 30.10
N ASP A 3 -7.08 -32.32 30.32
CA ASP A 3 -8.07 -31.31 29.90
C ASP A 3 -8.22 -31.23 28.38
N ALA A 4 -7.12 -31.41 27.64
CA ALA A 4 -7.12 -31.41 26.17
C ALA A 4 -7.74 -32.69 25.57
N GLU A 5 -7.75 -33.81 26.30
CA GLU A 5 -8.44 -35.04 25.87
C GLU A 5 -9.94 -34.96 26.15
N GLU A 6 -10.34 -34.45 27.32
CA GLU A 6 -11.76 -34.25 27.65
C GLU A 6 -12.43 -33.22 26.73
N GLU A 7 -11.72 -32.15 26.35
CA GLU A 7 -12.20 -31.18 25.37
C GLU A 7 -12.35 -31.80 23.98
N LYS A 8 -11.40 -32.66 23.56
CA LYS A 8 -11.51 -33.40 22.29
C LYS A 8 -12.68 -34.37 22.27
N VAL A 9 -12.95 -35.06 23.38
CA VAL A 9 -14.09 -35.98 23.48
C VAL A 9 -15.43 -35.23 23.45
N ARG A 10 -15.52 -34.07 24.13
CA ARG A 10 -16.70 -33.20 24.02
C ARG A 10 -16.90 -32.66 22.62
N VAL A 11 -15.83 -32.24 21.95
CA VAL A 11 -15.87 -31.74 20.56
C VAL A 11 -16.26 -32.86 19.59
N ALA A 12 -15.76 -34.08 19.77
CA ALA A 12 -16.12 -35.23 18.94
C ALA A 12 -17.59 -35.63 19.12
N LYS A 13 -18.09 -35.59 20.36
CA LYS A 13 -19.52 -35.84 20.64
C LYS A 13 -20.40 -34.74 20.05
N ALA A 14 -20.01 -33.47 20.20
CA ALA A 14 -20.70 -32.34 19.57
C ALA A 14 -20.67 -32.43 18.04
N ALA A 15 -19.57 -32.89 17.43
CA ALA A 15 -19.47 -33.11 15.99
C ALA A 15 -20.41 -34.23 15.51
N ALA A 16 -20.52 -35.33 16.24
CA ALA A 16 -21.48 -36.39 15.93
C ALA A 16 -22.94 -35.90 16.05
N GLU A 17 -23.24 -35.09 17.06
CA GLU A 17 -24.57 -34.49 17.22
C GLU A 17 -24.89 -33.49 16.10
N ARG A 18 -23.89 -32.72 15.63
CA ARG A 18 -23.99 -31.82 14.47
C ARG A 18 -24.32 -32.56 13.18
N GLU A 19 -23.70 -33.71 12.93
CA GLU A 19 -24.02 -34.55 11.77
C GLU A 19 -25.42 -35.16 11.87
N SER A 20 -25.81 -35.61 13.06
CA SER A 20 -27.13 -36.21 13.28
C SER A 20 -28.30 -35.22 13.14
N ALA A 21 -28.05 -33.92 13.36
CA ALA A 21 -29.05 -32.87 13.22
C ALA A 21 -29.29 -32.46 11.76
N VAL A 22 -28.47 -32.92 10.80
CA VAL A 22 -28.68 -32.65 9.38
C VAL A 22 -29.93 -33.38 8.90
N GLY A 23 -30.92 -32.60 8.41
CA GLY A 23 -32.22 -33.08 7.98
C GLY A 23 -33.33 -32.90 9.02
N GLU A 24 -33.01 -32.46 10.25
CA GLU A 24 -34.02 -32.15 11.27
C GLU A 24 -34.89 -30.97 10.81
N LYS A 25 -36.21 -31.16 10.94
CA LYS A 25 -37.22 -30.19 10.50
C LYS A 25 -37.84 -29.51 11.71
N HIS A 26 -37.81 -28.19 11.73
CA HIS A 26 -38.46 -27.38 12.75
C HIS A 26 -39.56 -26.51 12.13
N PRO A 27 -40.74 -26.42 12.76
CA PRO A 27 -41.85 -25.60 12.25
C PRO A 27 -41.47 -24.11 12.23
N SER A 28 -40.81 -23.65 13.27
CA SER A 28 -40.21 -22.31 13.34
C SER A 28 -38.94 -22.29 14.18
N LEU A 29 -37.98 -21.46 13.80
CA LEU A 29 -36.76 -21.19 14.56
C LEU A 29 -36.60 -19.69 14.73
N THR A 30 -36.54 -19.23 15.97
CA THR A 30 -36.36 -17.82 16.33
C THR A 30 -34.94 -17.59 16.78
N THR A 31 -34.22 -16.72 16.07
CA THR A 31 -32.84 -16.33 16.45
C THR A 31 -32.85 -15.38 17.63
N GLY A 32 -31.74 -15.31 18.38
CA GLY A 32 -31.58 -14.36 19.50
C GLY A 32 -31.73 -12.88 19.10
N LYS A 33 -31.64 -12.55 17.80
CA LYS A 33 -31.90 -11.21 17.25
C LYS A 33 -33.35 -10.99 16.81
N GLY A 34 -34.27 -11.89 17.18
CA GLY A 34 -35.71 -11.78 16.89
C GLY A 34 -36.11 -12.13 15.45
N ARG A 35 -35.21 -12.66 14.62
CA ARG A 35 -35.59 -13.14 13.27
C ARG A 35 -36.15 -14.55 13.38
N THR A 36 -37.34 -14.75 12.84
CA THR A 36 -38.02 -16.05 12.83
C THR A 36 -38.01 -16.65 11.43
N TYR A 37 -37.49 -17.86 11.33
CA TYR A 37 -37.51 -18.67 10.11
C TYR A 37 -38.63 -19.72 10.23
N LYS A 38 -39.42 -19.91 9.17
CA LYS A 38 -40.51 -20.90 9.11
C LYS A 38 -40.11 -22.08 8.21
N LYS A 39 -40.59 -23.29 8.54
CA LYS A 39 -40.32 -24.55 7.82
C LYS A 39 -38.82 -24.80 7.66
N VAL A 40 -38.12 -24.76 8.79
CA VAL A 40 -36.65 -24.81 8.83
C VAL A 40 -36.18 -26.25 8.70
N VAL A 41 -35.23 -26.50 7.81
CA VAL A 41 -34.53 -27.77 7.66
C VAL A 41 -33.04 -27.52 7.79
N ILE A 42 -32.41 -28.17 8.76
CA ILE A 42 -30.94 -28.05 8.94
C ILE A 42 -30.25 -28.80 7.80
N LYS A 43 -29.43 -28.10 7.02
CA LYS A 43 -28.64 -28.69 5.91
C LYS A 43 -27.22 -29.06 6.31
N GLY A 44 -26.70 -28.43 7.35
CA GLY A 44 -25.34 -28.66 7.82
C GLY A 44 -25.03 -27.76 9.01
N VAL A 45 -24.17 -28.22 9.91
CA VAL A 45 -23.66 -27.42 11.02
C VAL A 45 -22.15 -27.32 10.86
N ASP A 46 -21.65 -26.14 10.49
CA ASP A 46 -20.22 -25.85 10.45
C ASP A 46 -19.78 -25.30 11.82
N GLU A 47 -18.48 -25.17 12.08
CA GLU A 47 -17.93 -24.60 13.32
C GLU A 47 -18.28 -23.11 13.53
N VAL A 48 -18.64 -22.39 12.47
CA VAL A 48 -19.02 -20.96 12.52
C VAL A 48 -20.54 -20.77 12.67
N GLY A 49 -21.34 -21.76 12.27
CA GLY A 49 -22.81 -21.65 12.31
C GLY A 49 -23.56 -22.74 11.56
N VAL A 50 -24.89 -22.65 11.62
CA VAL A 50 -25.81 -23.64 11.07
C VAL A 50 -26.35 -23.16 9.72
N LYS A 51 -26.18 -23.99 8.69
CA LYS A 51 -26.82 -23.83 7.38
C LYS A 51 -28.23 -24.41 7.45
N ILE A 52 -29.22 -23.56 7.21
CA ILE A 52 -30.63 -23.94 7.17
C ILE A 52 -31.25 -23.64 5.81
N THR A 53 -32.22 -24.46 5.41
CA THR A 53 -33.20 -24.14 4.36
C THR A 53 -34.51 -23.78 5.05
N HIS A 54 -35.17 -22.73 4.60
CA HIS A 54 -36.44 -22.24 5.13
C HIS A 54 -37.33 -21.81 3.96
N GLU A 55 -38.57 -21.41 4.24
CA GLU A 55 -39.55 -21.04 3.22
C GLU A 55 -39.07 -19.97 2.22
N TYR A 56 -38.26 -19.01 2.70
CA TYR A 56 -37.76 -17.90 1.89
C TYR A 56 -36.38 -18.17 1.25
N GLY A 57 -35.80 -19.35 1.45
CA GLY A 57 -34.54 -19.76 0.81
C GLY A 57 -33.55 -20.46 1.73
N THR A 58 -32.25 -20.24 1.52
CA THR A 58 -31.18 -20.80 2.35
C THR A 58 -30.50 -19.70 3.16
N ALA A 59 -30.27 -19.95 4.45
CA ALA A 59 -29.59 -19.01 5.33
C ALA A 59 -28.51 -19.73 6.16
N ARG A 60 -27.41 -19.05 6.45
CA ARG A 60 -26.40 -19.49 7.42
C ARG A 60 -26.56 -18.65 8.68
N ILE A 61 -27.03 -19.26 9.76
CA ILE A 61 -27.19 -18.61 11.05
C ILE A 61 -25.90 -18.80 11.84
N LYS A 62 -25.26 -17.71 12.25
CA LYS A 62 -24.09 -17.77 13.15
C LYS A 62 -24.50 -18.38 14.49
N PHE A 63 -23.62 -19.16 15.10
CA PHE A 63 -23.93 -19.79 16.39
C PHE A 63 -24.34 -18.80 17.48
N GLU A 64 -23.73 -17.61 17.53
CA GLU A 64 -24.11 -16.51 18.45
C GLU A 64 -25.58 -16.09 18.35
N GLN A 65 -26.22 -16.34 17.21
CA GLN A 65 -27.61 -15.95 16.92
C GLN A 65 -28.57 -17.13 16.99
N LEU A 66 -28.04 -18.35 17.19
CA LEU A 66 -28.82 -19.56 17.35
C LEU A 66 -29.48 -19.56 18.75
N PRO A 67 -30.64 -20.21 18.95
CA PRO A 67 -31.19 -20.40 20.28
C PRO A 67 -30.20 -21.16 21.18
N GLU A 68 -30.23 -20.85 22.47
CA GLU A 68 -29.31 -21.42 23.47
C GLU A 68 -29.38 -22.96 23.54
N GLU A 69 -30.56 -23.52 23.27
CA GLU A 69 -30.78 -24.98 23.14
C GLU A 69 -29.88 -25.61 22.07
N PHE A 70 -29.79 -24.96 20.90
CA PHE A 70 -28.94 -25.45 19.81
C PHE A 70 -27.47 -25.14 20.03
N GLN A 71 -27.14 -24.03 20.71
CA GLN A 71 -25.74 -23.73 21.07
C GLN A 71 -25.18 -24.80 22.02
N THR A 72 -25.99 -25.22 22.99
CA THR A 72 -25.62 -26.27 23.95
C THR A 72 -25.51 -27.62 23.27
N ARG A 73 -26.50 -28.00 22.46
CA ARG A 73 -26.52 -29.28 21.72
C ARG A 73 -25.35 -29.41 20.74
N PHE A 74 -24.97 -28.32 20.09
CA PHE A 74 -23.85 -28.35 19.14
C PHE A 74 -22.49 -28.00 19.75
N GLY A 75 -22.39 -27.84 21.08
CA GLY A 75 -21.13 -27.57 21.77
C GLY A 75 -20.40 -26.36 21.21
N TYR A 76 -21.09 -25.21 21.18
CA TYR A 76 -20.51 -23.96 20.69
C TYR A 76 -19.29 -23.54 21.53
N ASP A 77 -18.17 -23.30 20.87
CA ASP A 77 -16.96 -22.70 21.45
C ASP A 77 -16.71 -21.35 20.78
N ALA A 78 -16.92 -20.28 21.53
CA ALA A 78 -16.77 -18.90 21.06
C ALA A 78 -15.36 -18.59 20.56
N SER A 79 -14.33 -19.22 21.12
CA SER A 79 -12.93 -18.96 20.76
C SER A 79 -12.63 -19.52 19.37
N ARG A 80 -12.98 -20.80 19.14
CA ARG A 80 -12.81 -21.44 17.84
C ARG A 80 -13.66 -20.77 16.76
N ALA A 81 -14.91 -20.43 17.08
CA ALA A 81 -15.78 -19.75 16.13
C ALA A 81 -15.19 -18.41 15.64
N GLN A 82 -14.54 -17.64 16.53
CA GLN A 82 -13.87 -16.41 16.15
C GLN A 82 -12.64 -16.64 15.27
N GLU A 83 -11.80 -17.64 15.56
CA GLU A 83 -10.65 -18.00 14.74
C GLU A 83 -11.03 -18.42 13.32
N PHE A 84 -12.09 -19.23 13.18
CA PHE A 84 -12.57 -19.62 11.86
C PHE A 84 -13.18 -18.43 11.10
N LEU A 85 -13.87 -17.53 11.81
CA LEU A 85 -14.48 -16.35 11.21
C LEU A 85 -13.41 -15.32 10.80
N SER A 86 -12.33 -15.15 11.57
CA SER A 86 -11.19 -14.31 11.17
C SER A 86 -10.48 -14.90 9.96
N ARG A 87 -10.23 -16.21 9.95
CA ARG A 87 -9.63 -16.90 8.80
C ARG A 87 -10.50 -16.80 7.54
N GLU A 88 -11.82 -16.92 7.66
CA GLU A 88 -12.75 -16.75 6.53
C GLU A 88 -12.68 -15.32 5.98
N LYS A 89 -12.65 -14.31 6.85
CA LYS A 89 -12.48 -12.90 6.46
C LYS A 89 -11.14 -12.65 5.77
N ASP A 90 -10.06 -13.23 6.26
CA ASP A 90 -8.73 -13.08 5.66
C ASP A 90 -8.68 -13.71 4.26
N LEU A 91 -9.29 -14.87 4.08
CA LEU A 91 -9.41 -15.52 2.77
C LEU A 91 -10.30 -14.73 1.81
N GLU A 92 -11.41 -14.17 2.29
CA GLU A 92 -12.29 -13.31 1.50
C GLU A 92 -11.58 -12.01 1.09
N ALA A 93 -10.85 -11.38 2.01
CA ALA A 93 -10.03 -10.22 1.73
C ALA A 93 -8.90 -10.55 0.73
N ALA A 94 -8.26 -11.71 0.83
CA ALA A 94 -7.26 -12.16 -0.13
C ALA A 94 -7.86 -12.38 -1.53
N ARG A 95 -9.05 -12.98 -1.62
CA ARG A 95 -9.78 -13.14 -2.89
C ARG A 95 -10.19 -11.80 -3.49
N ALA A 96 -10.68 -10.86 -2.68
CA ALA A 96 -11.03 -9.51 -3.12
C ALA A 96 -9.79 -8.76 -3.64
N ARG A 97 -8.65 -8.87 -2.95
CA ARG A 97 -7.38 -8.30 -3.44
C ARG A 97 -6.94 -8.93 -4.75
N ALA A 98 -7.06 -10.25 -4.88
CA ALA A 98 -6.71 -10.96 -6.11
C ALA A 98 -7.63 -10.57 -7.29
N SER A 99 -8.93 -10.40 -7.06
CA SER A 99 -9.87 -9.98 -8.11
C SER A 99 -9.60 -8.53 -8.55
N ILE A 100 -9.33 -7.62 -7.62
CA ILE A 100 -8.93 -6.24 -7.92
C ILE A 100 -7.62 -6.23 -8.72
N ALA A 101 -6.62 -7.02 -8.31
CA ALA A 101 -5.35 -7.13 -9.03
C ALA A 101 -5.54 -7.68 -10.46
N ALA A 102 -6.41 -8.69 -10.64
CA ALA A 102 -6.72 -9.24 -11.95
C ALA A 102 -7.41 -8.22 -12.87
N LEU A 103 -8.37 -7.45 -12.34
CA LEU A 103 -9.02 -6.37 -13.09
C LEU A 103 -8.02 -5.27 -13.49
N ARG A 104 -7.10 -4.93 -12.59
CA ARG A 104 -6.04 -3.94 -12.84
C ARG A 104 -5.07 -4.40 -13.93
N ALA A 105 -4.66 -5.68 -13.89
CA ALA A 105 -3.81 -6.29 -14.90
C ALA A 105 -4.49 -6.31 -16.28
N ASN A 106 -5.77 -6.71 -16.34
CA ASN A 106 -6.53 -6.68 -17.59
C ASN A 106 -6.72 -5.27 -18.16
N ALA A 107 -6.77 -4.25 -17.30
CA ALA A 107 -6.84 -2.86 -17.70
C ALA A 107 -5.48 -2.24 -18.10
N GLY A 108 -4.38 -2.99 -18.01
CA GLY A 108 -3.03 -2.51 -18.33
C GLY A 108 -2.45 -1.52 -17.32
N LEU A 109 -3.01 -1.44 -16.10
CA LEU A 109 -2.50 -0.59 -15.04
C LEU A 109 -1.40 -1.30 -14.24
N PRO A 110 -0.36 -0.58 -13.76
CA PRO A 110 0.72 -1.18 -12.98
C PRO A 110 0.20 -1.76 -11.66
N SER A 111 0.78 -2.88 -11.22
CA SER A 111 0.46 -3.47 -9.91
C SER A 111 0.90 -2.50 -8.81
N SER A 112 -0.02 -2.04 -7.96
CA SER A 112 0.32 -1.32 -6.74
C SER A 112 1.02 -2.29 -5.78
N SER A 113 2.33 -2.41 -5.93
CA SER A 113 3.16 -3.02 -4.90
C SER A 113 3.23 -2.03 -3.73
N PRO A 114 3.18 -2.48 -2.47
CA PRO A 114 3.50 -1.61 -1.36
C PRO A 114 4.92 -1.10 -1.58
N SER A 115 5.06 0.21 -1.73
CA SER A 115 6.35 0.89 -1.84
C SER A 115 7.21 0.45 -0.66
N ARG A 116 8.24 -0.34 -0.97
CA ARG A 116 9.27 -0.76 -0.05
C ARG A 116 9.83 0.50 0.62
N PRO A 117 9.77 0.65 1.96
CA PRO A 117 10.38 1.80 2.61
C PRO A 117 11.85 1.83 2.20
N GLY A 118 12.25 2.92 1.57
CA GLY A 118 13.62 3.14 1.12
C GLY A 118 14.57 2.92 2.29
N SER A 119 15.33 1.84 2.22
CA SER A 119 16.49 1.60 3.07
C SER A 119 17.57 2.62 2.69
N THR A 120 17.44 3.84 3.21
CA THR A 120 18.56 4.77 3.30
C THR A 120 19.45 4.31 4.44
N LYS A 121 20.44 3.47 4.12
CA LYS A 121 21.57 3.21 5.03
C LYS A 121 22.23 4.57 5.37
N PRO A 122 22.38 4.94 6.66
CA PRO A 122 23.20 6.08 7.01
C PRO A 122 24.66 5.71 6.76
N ARG A 123 25.31 6.48 5.88
CA ARG A 123 26.74 6.37 5.63
C ARG A 123 27.46 7.00 6.81
N THR A 124 27.89 6.18 7.75
CA THR A 124 28.76 6.56 8.88
C THR A 124 30.10 7.04 8.34
N THR A 125 30.30 8.35 8.29
CA THR A 125 31.63 8.96 8.13
C THR A 125 32.30 9.02 9.49
N LYS A 126 33.31 8.17 9.72
CA LYS A 126 34.23 8.28 10.86
C LYS A 126 34.94 9.64 10.84
N PRO A 127 35.14 10.31 11.98
CA PRO A 127 35.97 11.50 12.05
C PRO A 127 37.43 11.08 11.89
N ARG A 128 38.12 11.67 10.91
CA ARG A 128 39.55 11.47 10.71
C ARG A 128 40.31 12.49 11.55
N THR A 129 40.88 12.03 12.64
CA THR A 129 41.79 12.78 13.50
C THR A 129 43.06 13.13 12.73
N THR A 130 43.37 14.42 12.57
CA THR A 130 44.69 14.89 12.15
C THR A 130 45.23 15.84 13.21
N LYS A 131 46.32 15.43 13.87
CA LYS A 131 47.08 16.19 14.86
C LYS A 131 47.61 17.51 14.26
N PRO A 132 47.79 18.58 15.04
CA PRO A 132 48.49 19.77 14.59
C PRO A 132 50.00 19.50 14.56
N LYS A 133 50.68 19.87 13.47
CA LYS A 133 52.14 19.93 13.43
C LYS A 133 52.56 21.36 13.17
N THR A 134 53.21 21.91 14.19
CA THR A 134 53.93 23.19 14.23
C THR A 134 55.03 23.23 13.18
N THR A 135 55.06 24.27 12.35
CA THR A 135 56.28 24.76 11.69
C THR A 135 56.17 26.28 11.44
N ARG A 136 56.93 26.99 12.29
CA ARG A 136 57.64 28.28 12.17
C ARG A 136 57.32 29.26 11.02
N PRO A 137 57.27 30.59 11.28
CA PRO A 137 57.14 31.60 10.24
C PRO A 137 58.50 31.87 9.60
N GLU A 138 58.57 31.87 8.27
CA GLU A 138 59.65 32.50 7.53
C GLU A 138 59.13 33.71 6.77
N THR A 139 59.67 34.85 7.17
CA THR A 139 59.64 36.13 6.46
C THR A 139 60.41 35.99 5.15
N THR A 140 59.76 36.24 4.01
CA THR A 140 60.43 36.75 2.80
C THR A 140 59.50 37.67 2.01
N LYS A 141 60.11 38.74 1.47
CA LYS A 141 59.58 39.98 0.91
C LYS A 141 58.61 39.81 -0.29
N PRO A 142 57.82 40.85 -0.62
CA PRO A 142 56.90 40.83 -1.74
C PRO A 142 57.67 40.96 -3.07
N ILE A 143 57.40 40.07 -4.00
CA ILE A 143 57.78 40.20 -5.41
C ILE A 143 56.48 40.23 -6.20
N GLY A 144 56.29 41.33 -6.92
CA GLY A 144 55.16 41.52 -7.81
C GLY A 144 55.23 40.64 -9.07
N ALA A 145 54.17 40.77 -9.86
CA ALA A 145 53.92 40.19 -11.19
C ALA A 145 53.26 38.80 -11.20
N ALA A 146 51.92 38.76 -11.28
CA ALA A 146 51.18 38.63 -12.54
C ALA A 146 49.73 38.16 -12.27
N PRO A 147 48.69 38.81 -12.83
CA PRO A 147 47.30 38.37 -12.69
C PRO A 147 47.05 37.16 -13.60
N SER A 148 47.09 35.94 -13.06
CA SER A 148 46.66 34.76 -13.79
C SER A 148 45.12 34.74 -13.94
N ALA A 149 44.67 35.26 -15.08
CA ALA A 149 43.41 34.97 -15.78
C ALA A 149 42.09 35.00 -14.97
N PRO A 150 41.39 36.15 -14.90
CA PRO A 150 39.99 36.21 -14.46
C PRO A 150 38.96 35.60 -15.46
N SER A 151 39.39 35.14 -16.64
CA SER A 151 38.49 34.81 -17.77
C SER A 151 37.58 33.59 -17.55
N ASN A 152 38.09 32.51 -16.97
CA ASN A 152 37.33 31.24 -16.90
C ASN A 152 36.29 31.22 -15.78
N ASN A 153 36.54 31.97 -14.69
CA ASN A 153 35.59 32.08 -13.59
C ASN A 153 34.35 32.88 -14.03
N VAL A 154 34.53 33.91 -14.86
CA VAL A 154 33.42 34.71 -15.43
C VAL A 154 32.48 33.86 -16.29
N GLU A 155 32.99 32.82 -16.98
CA GLU A 155 32.14 31.91 -17.77
C GLU A 155 31.46 30.81 -16.93
N ILE A 156 32.05 30.39 -15.81
CA ILE A 156 31.51 29.33 -14.95
C ILE A 156 30.39 29.85 -14.05
N GLN A 157 30.51 31.07 -13.51
CA GLN A 157 29.49 31.67 -12.64
C GLN A 157 28.07 31.66 -13.24
N PRO A 158 27.83 32.13 -14.48
CA PRO A 158 26.49 32.12 -15.07
C PRO A 158 25.95 30.69 -15.32
N LEU A 159 26.83 29.70 -15.52
CA LEU A 159 26.42 28.30 -15.65
C LEU A 159 25.98 27.72 -14.29
N MET A 160 26.68 28.10 -13.22
CA MET A 160 26.34 27.69 -11.85
C MET A 160 25.05 28.34 -11.35
N THR A 161 24.83 29.62 -11.64
CA THR A 161 23.55 30.29 -11.32
C THR A 161 22.39 29.62 -12.06
N ARG A 162 22.58 29.30 -13.34
CA ARG A 162 21.56 28.58 -14.12
C ARG A 162 21.27 27.18 -13.58
N ILE A 163 22.29 26.46 -13.10
CA ILE A 163 22.08 25.17 -12.41
C ILE A 163 21.24 25.37 -11.14
N ALA A 164 21.56 26.36 -10.32
CA ALA A 164 20.82 26.64 -9.09
C ALA A 164 19.35 27.01 -9.37
N GLU A 165 19.08 27.81 -10.39
CA GLU A 165 17.72 28.12 -10.86
C GLU A 165 16.95 26.85 -11.26
N LEU A 166 17.56 25.98 -12.06
CA LEU A 166 16.95 24.73 -12.49
C LEU A 166 16.73 23.75 -11.33
N GLU A 167 17.64 23.72 -10.35
CA GLU A 167 17.49 22.92 -9.14
C GLU A 167 16.30 23.42 -8.29
N GLN A 168 16.12 24.74 -8.14
CA GLN A 168 14.94 25.32 -7.49
C GLN A 168 13.63 25.01 -8.23
N VAL A 169 13.65 25.01 -9.58
CA VAL A 169 12.48 24.61 -10.38
C VAL A 169 12.14 23.14 -10.13
N VAL A 170 13.13 22.26 -10.07
CA VAL A 170 12.92 20.83 -9.76
C VAL A 170 12.35 20.65 -8.35
N GLU A 171 12.87 21.37 -7.35
CA GLU A 171 12.38 21.30 -5.97
C GLU A 171 10.92 21.77 -5.84
N LYS A 172 10.50 22.78 -6.61
CA LYS A 172 9.12 23.27 -6.62
C LYS A 172 8.16 22.34 -7.34
N LEU A 173 8.57 21.80 -8.49
CA LEU A 173 7.70 20.95 -9.32
C LEU A 173 7.54 19.53 -8.76
N ARG A 174 8.50 19.05 -7.96
CA ARG A 174 8.43 17.71 -7.37
C ARG A 174 7.20 17.48 -6.46
N PRO A 175 6.95 18.30 -5.42
CA PRO A 175 5.77 18.13 -4.58
C PRO A 175 4.47 18.36 -5.37
N GLU A 176 4.49 19.20 -6.41
CA GLU A 176 3.34 19.37 -7.30
C GLU A 176 3.03 18.08 -8.08
N ALA A 177 4.05 17.42 -8.64
CA ALA A 177 3.88 16.14 -9.33
C ALA A 177 3.39 15.04 -8.39
N GLU A 178 3.96 14.94 -7.19
CA GLU A 178 3.57 13.97 -6.17
C GLU A 178 2.11 14.18 -5.74
N ALA A 179 1.69 15.43 -5.50
CA ALA A 179 0.30 15.75 -5.14
C ALA A 179 -0.72 15.43 -6.26
N LEU A 180 -0.31 15.50 -7.53
CA LEU A 180 -1.17 15.12 -8.67
C LEU A 180 -1.31 13.59 -8.77
N ASP A 181 -0.24 12.85 -8.52
CA ASP A 181 -0.24 11.38 -8.48
C ASP A 181 -1.05 10.84 -7.29
N ASP A 182 -0.94 11.48 -6.12
CA ASP A 182 -1.72 11.12 -4.94
C ASP A 182 -3.22 11.29 -5.21
N LYS A 183 -3.63 12.43 -5.78
CA LYS A 183 -5.02 12.65 -6.21
C LYS A 183 -5.50 11.62 -7.23
N ALA A 184 -4.67 11.26 -8.20
CA ALA A 184 -5.02 10.22 -9.17
C ALA A 184 -5.25 8.87 -8.47
N SER A 185 -4.41 8.53 -7.49
CA SER A 185 -4.47 7.27 -6.74
C SER A 185 -5.69 7.21 -5.83
N GLU A 186 -6.02 8.30 -5.14
CA GLU A 186 -7.24 8.42 -4.32
C GLU A 186 -8.51 8.19 -5.16
N ILE A 187 -8.58 8.81 -6.34
CA ILE A 187 -9.72 8.67 -7.25
C ILE A 187 -9.82 7.23 -7.79
N GLU A 188 -8.69 6.56 -8.05
CA GLU A 188 -8.68 5.15 -8.42
C GLU A 188 -9.21 4.26 -7.30
N ASP A 189 -8.70 4.42 -6.08
CA ASP A 189 -9.13 3.64 -4.93
C ASP A 189 -10.64 3.80 -4.69
N ASP A 190 -11.15 5.02 -4.84
CA ASP A 190 -12.59 5.32 -4.76
C ASP A 190 -13.41 4.80 -5.95
N ALA A 191 -12.79 4.53 -7.09
CA ALA A 191 -13.44 3.86 -8.22
C ALA A 191 -13.59 2.36 -7.97
N PHE A 192 -12.67 1.74 -7.23
CA PHE A 192 -12.67 0.30 -6.93
C PHE A 192 -13.42 -0.07 -5.65
N LYS A 193 -13.50 0.82 -4.64
CA LYS A 193 -14.28 0.58 -3.41
C LYS A 193 -15.75 0.23 -3.70
N GLY A 194 -16.35 0.78 -4.75
CA GLY A 194 -17.74 0.51 -5.14
C GLY A 194 -17.99 -0.83 -5.83
N ILE A 195 -16.95 -1.50 -6.33
CA ILE A 195 -17.08 -2.76 -7.10
C ILE A 195 -17.05 -3.99 -6.18
N GLY A 196 -16.38 -3.90 -5.03
CA GLY A 196 -16.15 -5.04 -4.12
C GLY A 196 -17.20 -5.25 -3.02
N GLY A 197 -18.08 -4.27 -2.77
CA GLY A 197 -19.10 -4.37 -1.73
C GLY A 197 -20.35 -3.58 -2.09
N ALA A 198 -21.48 -4.27 -2.22
CA ALA A 198 -22.80 -3.69 -2.45
C ALA A 198 -22.94 -2.80 -3.72
N GLY A 199 -22.77 -3.40 -4.91
CA GLY A 199 -23.47 -2.94 -6.12
C GLY A 199 -23.23 -1.51 -6.59
N GLY A 200 -22.00 -1.00 -6.55
CA GLY A 200 -21.68 0.30 -7.14
C GLY A 200 -21.93 0.33 -8.65
N ASP A 201 -22.51 1.43 -9.15
CA ASP A 201 -22.81 1.61 -10.58
C ASP A 201 -21.51 1.61 -11.42
N PRO A 202 -21.34 0.67 -12.37
CA PRO A 202 -20.14 0.57 -13.20
C PRO A 202 -19.84 1.83 -14.00
N LYS A 203 -20.86 2.64 -14.33
CA LYS A 203 -20.66 3.93 -15.02
C LYS A 203 -19.97 4.96 -14.12
N VAL A 204 -20.30 4.97 -12.83
CA VAL A 204 -19.67 5.87 -11.84
C VAL A 204 -18.20 5.50 -11.67
N SER A 205 -17.87 4.21 -11.65
CA SER A 205 -16.48 3.74 -11.60
C SER A 205 -15.70 4.14 -12.86
N GLN A 206 -16.25 3.93 -14.05
CA GLN A 206 -15.61 4.35 -15.30
C GLN A 206 -15.33 5.85 -15.36
N LYS A 207 -16.27 6.69 -14.93
CA LYS A 207 -16.09 8.14 -14.89
C LYS A 207 -14.92 8.54 -13.97
N LYS A 208 -14.85 7.96 -12.76
CA LYS A 208 -13.73 8.18 -11.84
C LYS A 208 -12.39 7.72 -12.44
N LEU A 209 -12.36 6.59 -13.13
CA LEU A 209 -11.14 6.12 -13.81
C LEU A 209 -10.70 7.07 -14.93
N THR A 210 -11.62 7.66 -15.69
CA THR A 210 -11.25 8.68 -16.69
C THR A 210 -10.72 9.95 -16.05
N GLU A 211 -11.25 10.34 -14.90
CA GLU A 211 -10.78 11.48 -14.13
C GLU A 211 -9.37 11.23 -13.57
N ALA A 212 -9.13 10.06 -12.96
CA ALA A 212 -7.81 9.65 -12.48
C ALA A 212 -6.76 9.65 -13.60
N LYS A 213 -7.12 9.15 -14.79
CA LYS A 213 -6.23 9.22 -15.98
C LYS A 213 -5.86 10.66 -16.33
N SER A 214 -6.81 11.58 -16.27
CA SER A 214 -6.54 13.01 -16.54
C SER A 214 -5.53 13.60 -15.55
N TRP A 215 -5.62 13.21 -14.27
CA TRP A 215 -4.67 13.63 -13.23
C TRP A 215 -3.28 13.04 -13.45
N ARG A 216 -3.18 11.77 -13.85
CA ARG A 216 -1.90 11.17 -14.23
C ARG A 216 -1.25 11.87 -15.41
N THR A 217 -2.01 12.22 -16.44
CA THR A 217 -1.46 12.97 -17.59
C THR A 217 -0.91 14.33 -17.16
N LYS A 218 -1.55 15.00 -16.19
CA LYS A 218 -1.03 16.24 -15.61
C LYS A 218 0.27 15.99 -14.83
N ALA A 219 0.31 14.94 -14.00
CA ALA A 219 1.52 14.57 -13.26
C ALA A 219 2.68 14.25 -14.22
N GLU A 220 2.42 13.48 -15.28
CA GLU A 220 3.39 13.14 -16.32
C GLU A 220 3.95 14.39 -17.03
N ALA A 221 3.10 15.38 -17.32
CA ALA A 221 3.56 16.65 -17.88
C ALA A 221 4.51 17.39 -16.93
N VAL A 222 4.26 17.36 -15.62
CA VAL A 222 5.16 17.95 -14.62
C VAL A 222 6.47 17.15 -14.51
N TYR A 223 6.42 15.82 -14.50
CA TYR A 223 7.62 14.97 -14.52
C TYR A 223 8.46 15.17 -15.78
N SER A 224 7.83 15.39 -16.94
CA SER A 224 8.53 15.72 -18.18
C SER A 224 9.35 17.00 -18.06
N LYS A 225 8.78 18.05 -17.43
CA LYS A 225 9.51 19.30 -17.12
C LYS A 225 10.67 19.07 -16.17
N ILE A 226 10.47 18.28 -15.11
CA ILE A 226 11.53 17.90 -14.15
C ILE A 226 12.67 17.16 -14.87
N ASN A 227 12.34 16.22 -15.74
CA ASN A 227 13.34 15.43 -16.48
C ASN A 227 14.13 16.30 -17.46
N THR A 228 13.46 17.26 -18.12
CA THR A 228 14.09 18.25 -19.00
C THR A 228 15.08 19.10 -18.20
N ALA A 229 14.66 19.71 -17.08
CA ALA A 229 15.54 20.49 -16.21
C ALA A 229 16.74 19.69 -15.71
N ARG A 230 16.54 18.42 -15.31
CA ARG A 230 17.63 17.51 -14.92
C ARG A 230 18.60 17.19 -16.06
N SER A 231 18.11 17.12 -17.29
CA SER A 231 18.95 16.91 -18.47
C SER A 231 19.83 18.14 -18.74
N GLU A 232 19.27 19.34 -18.62
CA GLU A 232 19.99 20.62 -18.76
C GLU A 232 21.06 20.78 -17.67
N ILE A 233 20.71 20.51 -16.40
CA ILE A 233 21.69 20.51 -15.29
C ILE A 233 22.87 19.58 -15.61
N ARG A 234 22.62 18.39 -16.15
CA ARG A 234 23.68 17.45 -16.54
C ARG A 234 24.56 18.01 -17.66
N GLN A 235 23.98 18.67 -18.66
CA GLN A 235 24.72 19.30 -19.75
C GLN A 235 25.59 20.47 -19.23
N LEU A 236 25.03 21.34 -18.38
CA LEU A 236 25.76 22.45 -17.77
C LEU A 236 26.93 21.97 -16.90
N LYS A 237 26.71 20.96 -16.06
CA LYS A 237 27.78 20.34 -15.25
C LYS A 237 28.90 19.75 -16.12
N ARG A 238 28.56 19.16 -17.27
CA ARG A 238 29.57 18.69 -18.25
C ARG A 238 30.34 19.84 -18.88
N LYS A 239 29.68 20.94 -19.24
CA LYS A 239 30.30 22.14 -19.81
C LYS A 239 31.30 22.78 -18.84
N ILE A 240 30.91 22.94 -17.57
CA ILE A 240 31.81 23.43 -16.51
C ILE A 240 33.06 22.54 -16.42
N LYS A 241 32.88 21.21 -16.35
CA LYS A 241 34.00 20.25 -16.30
C LYS A 241 34.93 20.31 -17.53
N LEU A 242 34.43 20.75 -18.69
CA LEU A 242 35.26 20.94 -19.88
C LEU A 242 36.07 22.24 -19.79
N ILE A 243 35.44 23.34 -19.36
CA ILE A 243 36.10 24.63 -19.13
C ILE A 243 37.23 24.46 -18.10
N GLU A 244 36.94 23.81 -16.96
CA GLU A 244 37.94 23.54 -15.91
C GLU A 244 39.13 22.72 -16.40
N ARG A 245 38.90 21.72 -17.27
CA ARG A 245 39.98 20.93 -17.87
C ARG A 245 40.83 21.75 -18.83
N SER A 246 40.20 22.50 -19.73
CA SER A 246 40.91 23.38 -20.67
C SER A 246 41.70 24.50 -19.99
N SER A 247 41.32 24.88 -18.76
CA SER A 247 42.05 25.83 -17.93
C SER A 247 43.26 25.22 -17.22
N LYS A 248 43.33 23.90 -17.09
CA LYS A 248 44.41 23.19 -16.40
C LYS A 248 45.55 22.80 -17.35
N ASP A 249 45.25 22.70 -18.63
CA ASP A 249 46.21 22.36 -19.70
C ASP A 249 46.88 23.60 -20.32
N LYS A 250 46.51 24.82 -19.88
CA LYS A 250 47.14 26.11 -20.23
C LYS A 250 48.00 26.62 -19.08
#